data_AF-A0A2V8LVX6-F1
#
_entry.id   AF-A0A2V8LVX6-F1
#
_cell.length_a   1.000
_cell.length_b   1.000
_cell.length_c   1.000
_cell.angle_alpha   90.00
_cell.angle_beta   90.00
_cell.angle_gamma   90.00
#
_symmetry.space_group_name_H-M   'P 1'
#
loop_
_entity.id
_entity.type
_entity.pdbx_description
1 polymer ?
#
loop_
_entity_poly.entity_id
_entity_poly.type
_entity_poly.pdbx_seq_one_letter_code
_entity_poly.pdbx_strand_id
1 'polypeptide(L)' 'TAVAKGDLSKKITVDVRGEILELKNTINTMVDQLNSFASEVTRVAREVGTEGKLGGQAVVKGVGGTWKDLT' A
#
# COMPACT_ATOMS: atom_id res chain seq x y z
N THR A 1 14.25 7.55 -5.56
CA THR A 1 13.50 7.67 -4.29
C THR A 1 13.15 6.27 -3.80
N ALA A 2 13.12 6.01 -2.48
CA ALA A 2 12.93 4.66 -1.91
C ALA A 2 11.58 4.02 -2.30
N VAL A 3 10.51 4.80 -2.21
CA VAL A 3 9.14 4.39 -2.62
C VAL A 3 9.09 3.97 -4.09
N ALA A 4 9.74 4.72 -4.99
CA ALA A 4 9.80 4.36 -6.42
C ALA A 4 10.60 3.08 -6.71
N LYS A 5 11.43 2.63 -5.76
CA LYS A 5 12.14 1.36 -5.82
C LYS A 5 11.39 0.22 -5.10
N GLY A 6 10.18 0.47 -4.61
CA GLY A 6 9.37 -0.50 -3.85
C GLY A 6 9.80 -0.66 -2.39
N ASP A 7 10.73 0.15 -1.89
CA ASP A 7 11.08 0.16 -0.47
C ASP A 7 10.08 1.04 0.30
N LEU A 8 9.00 0.40 0.74
CA LEU A 8 7.89 1.00 1.49
C LEU A 8 8.15 1.04 3.00
N SER A 9 9.34 0.61 3.45
CA SER A 9 9.73 0.68 4.87
C SER A 9 10.12 2.10 5.30
N LYS A 10 10.37 2.99 4.34
CA LYS A 10 10.87 4.35 4.59
C LYS A 10 9.76 5.36 4.64
N LYS A 11 9.58 5.97 5.82
CA LYS A 11 8.73 7.15 6.05
C LYS A 11 9.55 8.42 6.16
N ILE A 12 8.92 9.55 5.87
CA ILE A 12 9.48 10.87 6.16
C ILE A 12 9.36 11.10 7.67
N THR A 13 10.49 11.20 8.37
CA THR A 13 10.53 11.37 9.84
C THR A 13 10.90 12.78 10.27
N VAL A 14 11.44 13.61 9.37
CA VAL A 14 11.86 14.98 9.64
C VAL A 14 10.69 15.83 10.17
N ASP A 15 10.95 16.64 11.19
CA ASP A 15 9.97 17.58 11.74
C ASP A 15 9.76 18.77 10.79
N VAL A 16 8.51 19.02 10.43
CA VAL A 16 8.09 20.00 9.42
C VAL A 16 6.79 20.66 9.90
N ARG A 17 6.53 21.89 9.46
CA ARG A 17 5.37 22.69 9.90
C ARG A 17 4.61 23.23 8.69
N GLY A 18 3.36 23.66 8.92
CA GLY A 18 2.51 24.25 7.88
C GLY A 18 2.20 23.27 6.74
N GLU A 19 2.13 23.77 5.52
CA GLU A 19 1.80 22.99 4.32
C GLU A 19 2.74 21.78 4.08
N ILE A 20 4.01 21.89 4.49
CA ILE A 20 4.97 20.79 4.36
C ILE A 20 4.63 19.63 5.31
N LEU A 21 4.03 19.91 6.48
CA LEU A 21 3.52 18.87 7.37
C LEU A 21 2.35 18.11 6.75
N GLU A 22 1.43 18.84 6.11
CA GLU A 22 0.30 18.23 5.42
C GLU A 22 0.75 17.35 4.25
N LEU A 23 1.72 17.83 3.47
CA LEU A 23 2.34 17.05 2.40
C LEU A 23 3.07 15.81 2.94
N LYS A 24 3.85 15.94 4.02
CA LYS A 24 4.49 14.80 4.71
C LYS A 24 3.47 13.75 5.14
N ASN A 25 2.38 14.19 5.77
CA ASN A 25 1.35 13.28 6.25
C ASN A 25 0.62 12.58 5.10
N THR A 26 0.33 13.30 4.03
CA THR A 26 -0.25 12.75 2.79
C THR A 26 0.66 11.70 2.17
N ILE A 27 1.96 12.00 2.04
CA ILE A 27 2.95 11.04 1.51
C ILE A 27 3.08 9.81 2.39
N ASN A 28 3.20 9.98 3.72
CA ASN A 28 3.30 8.85 4.64
C ASN A 28 2.04 7.96 4.59
N THR A 29 0.85 8.56 4.44
CA THR A 29 -0.42 7.84 4.29
C THR A 29 -0.44 7.03 2.99
N MET A 30 0.03 7.60 1.88
CA MET A 30 0.17 6.87 0.61
C MET A 30 1.13 5.68 0.74
N VAL A 31 2.26 5.86 1.43
CA VAL A 31 3.21 4.76 1.68
C VAL A 31 2.57 3.63 2.50
N ASP A 32 1.77 3.97 3.51
CA ASP A 32 1.06 2.98 4.33
C ASP A 32 0.01 2.18 3.54
N GLN A 33 -0.73 2.86 2.66
CA GLN A 33 -1.70 2.22 1.77
C GLN A 33 -1.02 1.28 0.77
N LEU A 34 0.09 1.70 0.15
CA LEU A 34 0.87 0.86 -0.77
C LEU A 34 1.44 -0.37 -0.07
N ASN A 35 1.87 -0.24 1.20
CA ASN A 35 2.44 -1.35 1.95
C ASN A 35 1.36 -2.40 2.29
N SER A 36 0.17 -1.94 2.69
CA SER A 36 -0.98 -2.81 2.92
C SER A 36 -1.40 -3.55 1.65
N PHE A 37 -1.39 -2.85 0.51
CA PHE A 37 -1.70 -3.45 -0.78
C PHE A 37 -0.67 -4.50 -1.22
N ALA A 38 0.64 -4.21 -1.09
CA ALA A 38 1.70 -5.14 -1.45
C ALA A 38 1.63 -6.45 -0.64
N SER A 39 1.25 -6.35 0.64
CA SER A 39 0.98 -7.51 1.48
C SER A 39 -0.19 -8.34 0.96
N GLU A 40 -1.30 -7.70 0.58
CA GLU A 40 -2.49 -8.38 0.06
C GLU A 40 -2.23 -9.04 -1.30
N VAL A 41 -1.51 -8.38 -2.20
CA VAL A 41 -1.09 -9.00 -3.49
C VAL A 41 -0.23 -10.23 -3.25
N THR A 42 0.71 -10.17 -2.30
CA THR A 42 1.58 -11.32 -1.96
C THR A 42 0.76 -12.47 -1.38
N ARG A 43 -0.25 -12.18 -0.54
CA ARG A 43 -1.17 -13.17 0.02
C ARG A 43 -2.00 -13.84 -1.08
N VAL A 44 -2.67 -13.06 -1.92
CA VAL A 44 -3.51 -13.59 -3.00
C VAL A 44 -2.69 -14.40 -4.01
N ALA A 45 -1.49 -13.95 -4.36
CA ALA A 45 -0.59 -14.70 -5.23
C ALA A 45 -0.21 -16.07 -4.64
N ARG A 46 -0.04 -16.17 -3.32
CA ARG A 46 0.21 -17.44 -2.63
C ARG A 46 -1.01 -18.35 -2.60
N GLU A 47 -2.19 -17.80 -2.30
CA GLU A 47 -3.45 -18.58 -2.26
C GLU A 47 -3.85 -19.12 -3.65
N VAL A 48 -3.69 -18.30 -4.69
CA VAL A 48 -4.00 -18.71 -6.06
C VAL A 48 -2.91 -19.64 -6.62
N GLY A 49 -1.63 -19.32 -6.39
CA GLY A 49 -0.51 -20.04 -6.99
C GLY A 49 -0.07 -21.32 -6.26
N THR A 50 -0.19 -21.36 -4.92
CA THR A 50 0.28 -22.49 -4.10
C THR A 50 -0.87 -23.30 -3.53
N GLU A 51 -2.00 -22.67 -3.17
CA GLU A 51 -3.16 -23.37 -2.57
C GLU A 51 -4.24 -23.74 -3.61
N GLY A 52 -4.11 -23.28 -4.86
CA GLY A 52 -5.04 -23.62 -5.96
C GLY A 52 -6.44 -23.01 -5.79
N LYS A 53 -6.60 -22.02 -4.91
CA LYS A 53 -7.89 -21.32 -4.68
C LYS A 53 -8.09 -20.27 -5.78
N LEU A 54 -8.68 -20.70 -6.90
CA LEU A 54 -9.05 -19.81 -8.00
C LEU A 54 -10.25 -18.95 -7.58
N GLY A 55 -10.06 -17.62 -7.52
CA GLY A 55 -11.09 -16.64 -7.16
C GLY A 55 -10.86 -15.83 -5.88
N GLY A 56 -9.66 -15.85 -5.29
CA GLY A 56 -9.33 -15.02 -4.14
C GLY A 56 -9.41 -13.52 -4.46
N GLN A 57 -10.44 -12.86 -3.96
CA GLN A 57 -10.53 -11.40 -3.94
C GLN A 57 -9.64 -10.86 -2.81
N ALA A 58 -8.78 -9.89 -3.13
CA ALA A 58 -8.10 -9.12 -2.08
C ALA A 58 -9.16 -8.29 -1.35
N VAL A 59 -9.07 -8.08 -0.04
CA VAL A 59 -9.97 -7.16 0.65
C VAL A 59 -9.11 -6.18 1.42
N VAL A 60 -8.79 -5.05 0.78
CA VAL A 60 -7.96 -4.01 1.39
C VAL A 60 -8.90 -2.95 1.96
N LYS A 61 -8.93 -2.80 3.28
CA LYS A 61 -9.75 -1.75 3.93
C LYS A 61 -9.07 -0.39 3.76
N GLY A 62 -9.84 0.63 3.39
CA GLY A 62 -9.36 2.02 3.34
C GLY A 62 -8.69 2.46 2.04
N VAL A 63 -8.84 1.69 0.95
CA VAL A 63 -8.40 2.09 -0.40
C VAL A 63 -9.59 2.53 -1.26
N GLY A 64 -9.35 3.44 -2.21
CA GLY A 64 -10.34 3.95 -3.17
C GLY A 64 -9.77 4.05 -4.58
N GLY A 65 -10.63 4.33 -5.57
CA GLY A 65 -10.26 4.36 -6.99
C GLY A 65 -9.94 2.98 -7.56
N THR A 66 -9.02 2.88 -8.52
CA THR A 66 -8.62 1.63 -9.19
C THR A 66 -8.25 0.49 -8.23
N TRP A 67 -7.81 0.83 -7.01
CA TRP A 67 -7.46 -0.15 -5.97
C TRP A 67 -8.65 -0.84 -5.34
N LYS A 68 -9.82 -0.20 -5.34
CA LYS A 68 -11.09 -0.80 -4.93
C LYS A 68 -11.62 -1.77 -5.99
N ASP A 69 -11.31 -1.54 -7.26
CA ASP A 69 -11.80 -2.39 -8.36
C ASP A 69 -11.00 -3.70 -8.48
N LEU A 70 -9.83 -3.78 -7.83
CA LEU A 70 -8.96 -4.95 -7.76
C LEU A 70 -9.21 -5.83 -6.51
N THR A 71 -10.10 -5.38 -5.62
CA THR A 71 -10.51 -6.05 -4.37
C THR A 71 -11.98 -6.42 -4.44
#